data_AF-A0A9Q3H6X8-F1
#
_entry.id   AF-A0A9Q3H6X8-F1
#
_cell.length_a   1.000
_cell.length_b   1.000
_cell.length_c   1.000
_cell.angle_alpha   90.00
_cell.angle_beta   90.00
_cell.angle_gamma   90.00
#
_symmetry.space_group_name_H-M   'P 1'
#
loop_
_entity.id
_entity.type
_entity.pdbx_description
1 polymer ?
#
loop_
_entity_poly.entity_id
_entity_poly.type
_entity_poly.pdbx_seq_one_letter_code
_entity_poly.pdbx_strand_id
1 'polypeptide(L)'
;MVYIHGTATNKTVCIENPQNQSIIDSGAQFSKVAREYLNKHFPNWEKKLSPTKEKNFKSSSQKMKSSGTINKEIIISHRKGNIRLNPEVLVLEDAHIQGFLLEKDYQRMYGIDIYKSKNRHICIGTKNAERFSLDILQLSNQDLLEELINDLKEGTLSTNLTSKQKFSLFELLRKNRPAFCIGEESLAKIIGHDIELCLEGTSP
;
A
#
# COMPACT_ATOMS: atom_id res chain seq x y z
N MET A 1 -3.74 5.97 -5.55
CA MET A 1 -2.46 6.64 -5.22
C MET A 1 -1.69 5.72 -4.27
N VAL A 2 -0.36 5.65 -4.39
CA VAL A 2 0.50 4.89 -3.48
C VAL A 2 1.21 5.88 -2.58
N TYR A 3 1.06 5.76 -1.27
CA TYR A 3 1.71 6.63 -0.29
C TYR A 3 2.87 5.90 0.36
N ILE A 4 4.02 6.57 0.46
CA ILE A 4 5.22 6.01 1.06
C ILE A 4 5.66 6.92 2.19
N HIS A 5 5.56 6.44 3.42
CA HIS A 5 5.90 7.23 4.61
C HIS A 5 6.77 6.47 5.59
N GLY A 6 7.61 7.21 6.30
CA GLY A 6 8.42 6.66 7.39
C GLY A 6 7.54 6.33 8.59
N THR A 7 7.92 5.32 9.37
CA THR A 7 7.40 5.18 10.74
C THR A 7 8.34 5.87 11.74
N ALA A 8 7.92 5.90 13.02
CA ALA A 8 8.74 6.41 14.13
C ALA A 8 10.12 5.74 14.23
N THR A 9 10.29 4.53 13.67
CA THR A 9 11.61 3.90 13.54
C THR A 9 12.22 4.28 12.18
N ASN A 10 13.48 4.75 12.22
CA ASN A 10 14.24 5.12 11.01
C ASN A 10 14.58 3.92 10.09
N LYS A 11 14.05 2.73 10.36
CA LYS A 11 14.34 1.47 9.63
C LYS A 11 13.11 0.90 8.93
N THR A 12 11.95 1.50 9.11
CA THR A 12 10.69 0.97 8.61
C THR A 12 10.01 2.00 7.72
N VAL A 13 9.45 1.53 6.62
CA VAL A 13 8.70 2.34 5.66
C VAL A 13 7.37 1.67 5.36
N CYS A 14 6.30 2.43 5.45
CA CYS A 14 4.97 1.98 5.06
C CYS A 14 4.67 2.43 3.64
N ILE A 15 4.14 1.50 2.86
CA ILE A 15 3.63 1.68 1.52
C ILE A 15 2.14 1.38 1.59
N GLU A 16 1.31 2.41 1.45
CA GLU A 16 -0.14 2.27 1.41
C GLU A 16 -0.62 2.39 -0.03
N ASN A 17 -1.33 1.39 -0.52
CA ASN A 17 -2.06 1.47 -1.76
C ASN A 17 -3.55 1.14 -1.52
N PRO A 18 -4.45 1.44 -2.47
CA PRO A 18 -5.89 1.22 -2.27
C PRO A 18 -6.28 -0.24 -2.00
N GLN A 19 -5.38 -1.19 -2.29
CA GLN A 19 -5.64 -2.62 -2.23
C GLN A 19 -4.95 -3.32 -1.05
N ASN A 20 -3.91 -2.74 -0.46
CA ASN A 20 -3.09 -3.30 0.61
C ASN A 20 -2.18 -2.24 1.26
N GLN A 21 -1.78 -2.54 2.49
CA GLN A 21 -0.70 -1.89 3.20
C GLN A 21 0.49 -2.84 3.23
N SER A 22 1.67 -2.34 2.89
CA SER A 22 2.92 -3.08 2.94
C SER A 22 3.93 -2.30 3.78
N ILE A 23 4.71 -2.99 4.60
CA ILE A 23 5.66 -2.41 5.52
C ILE A 23 7.02 -3.02 5.22
N ILE A 24 7.97 -2.21 4.75
CA ILE A 24 9.36 -2.64 4.60
C ILE A 24 10.04 -2.50 5.95
N ASP A 25 10.41 -3.62 6.57
CA ASP A 25 11.09 -3.67 7.87
C ASP A 25 12.35 -4.54 7.75
N SER A 26 13.47 -4.13 8.35
CA SER A 26 14.73 -4.90 8.33
C SER A 26 14.93 -5.74 9.61
N GLY A 27 13.89 -5.83 10.45
CA GLY A 27 13.92 -6.47 11.76
C GLY A 27 13.96 -8.00 11.75
N ALA A 28 13.44 -8.64 10.70
CA ALA A 28 13.35 -10.10 10.61
C ALA A 28 13.90 -10.67 9.29
N GLN A 29 14.02 -12.00 9.26
CA GLN A 29 14.56 -12.73 8.13
C GLN A 29 13.51 -12.98 7.03
N PHE A 30 12.26 -13.24 7.42
CA PHE A 30 11.20 -13.69 6.53
C PHE A 30 10.04 -12.73 6.53
N SER A 31 9.53 -12.46 5.33
CA SER A 31 8.36 -11.64 5.08
C SER A 31 7.09 -12.37 5.48
N LYS A 32 6.14 -11.63 6.04
CA LYS A 32 5.03 -12.21 6.78
C LYS A 32 3.80 -11.30 6.80
N VAL A 33 2.66 -11.89 7.08
CA VAL A 33 1.38 -11.19 7.25
C VAL A 33 0.57 -11.86 8.35
N ALA A 34 -0.22 -11.07 9.08
CA ALA A 34 -1.14 -11.58 10.07
C ALA A 34 -2.39 -12.17 9.44
N ARG A 35 -2.86 -13.32 9.94
CA ARG A 35 -4.17 -13.89 9.59
C ARG A 35 -5.30 -12.88 9.77
N GLU A 36 -5.30 -12.13 10.88
CA GLU A 36 -6.33 -11.12 11.17
C GLU A 36 -6.40 -10.05 10.07
N TYR A 37 -5.25 -9.60 9.57
CA TYR A 37 -5.19 -8.65 8.47
C TYR A 37 -5.77 -9.24 7.17
N LEU A 38 -5.44 -10.50 6.87
CA LEU A 38 -5.99 -11.19 5.71
C LEU A 38 -7.50 -11.38 5.80
N ASN A 39 -8.03 -11.78 6.96
CA ASN A 39 -9.46 -11.94 7.20
C ASN A 39 -10.24 -10.63 6.98
N LYS A 40 -9.64 -9.51 7.37
CA LYS A 40 -10.27 -8.19 7.24
C LYS A 40 -10.25 -7.64 5.81
N HIS A 41 -9.20 -7.91 5.04
CA HIS A 41 -8.95 -7.21 3.77
C HIS A 41 -8.99 -8.11 2.52
N PHE A 42 -8.87 -9.43 2.65
CA PHE A 42 -8.80 -10.37 1.53
C PHE A 42 -9.73 -11.57 1.73
N PRO A 43 -11.01 -11.48 1.35
CA PRO A 43 -11.93 -12.61 1.47
C PRO A 43 -11.41 -13.82 0.68
N ASN A 44 -11.61 -15.03 1.22
CA ASN A 44 -11.18 -16.30 0.62
C ASN A 44 -9.66 -16.46 0.42
N TRP A 45 -8.82 -15.72 1.15
CA TRP A 45 -7.36 -15.87 1.07
C TRP A 45 -6.90 -17.30 1.39
N GLU A 46 -7.63 -18.03 2.24
CA GLU A 46 -7.34 -19.42 2.62
C GLU A 46 -7.30 -20.37 1.42
N LYS A 47 -8.10 -20.12 0.38
CA LYS A 47 -8.08 -20.92 -0.86
C LYS A 47 -6.79 -20.75 -1.67
N LYS A 48 -6.01 -19.71 -1.36
CA LYS A 48 -4.72 -19.39 -2.00
C LYS A 48 -3.55 -19.79 -1.12
N LEU A 49 -3.80 -20.43 0.02
CA LEU A 49 -2.78 -20.87 0.96
C LEU A 49 -1.98 -22.03 0.36
N SER A 50 -0.67 -21.86 0.31
CA SER A 50 0.27 -22.90 -0.06
C SER A 50 0.93 -23.49 1.19
N PRO A 51 1.24 -24.79 1.21
CA PRO A 51 1.91 -25.40 2.36
C PRO A 51 3.31 -24.80 2.53
N THR A 52 3.65 -24.38 3.74
CA THR A 52 4.99 -23.91 4.07
C THR A 52 5.98 -25.08 4.17
N LYS A 53 7.18 -24.90 3.60
CA LYS A 53 8.30 -25.84 3.80
C LYS A 53 8.92 -25.71 5.20
N GLU A 54 8.74 -24.57 5.84
CA GLU A 54 9.28 -24.27 7.17
C GLU A 54 8.16 -24.26 8.22
N LYS A 55 8.27 -25.13 9.24
CA LYS A 55 7.23 -25.32 10.26
C LYS A 55 7.41 -24.49 11.54
N ASN A 56 8.56 -23.86 11.74
CA ASN A 56 8.89 -23.20 13.01
C ASN A 56 9.63 -21.87 12.78
N PHE A 57 8.92 -20.77 13.00
CA PHE A 57 9.51 -19.43 12.98
C PHE A 57 9.76 -18.96 14.41
N LYS A 58 11.01 -18.56 14.70
CA LYS A 58 11.39 -17.98 15.99
C LYS A 58 11.29 -16.46 15.90
N SER A 59 10.41 -15.87 16.71
CA SER A 59 10.50 -14.45 17.08
C SER A 59 11.45 -14.29 18.26
N SER A 60 11.89 -13.06 18.53
CA SER A 60 12.78 -12.69 19.63
C SER A 60 12.25 -13.07 21.03
N SER A 61 10.97 -13.43 21.16
CA SER A 61 10.34 -13.73 22.44
C SER A 61 9.40 -14.94 22.46
N GLN A 62 9.01 -15.54 21.33
CA GLN A 62 8.06 -16.67 21.28
C GLN A 62 8.14 -17.48 19.97
N LYS A 63 7.71 -18.74 20.02
CA LYS A 63 7.43 -19.53 18.80
C LYS A 63 6.15 -19.00 18.18
N MET A 64 6.21 -18.62 16.91
CA MET A 64 5.01 -18.20 16.18
C MET A 64 4.46 -19.37 15.37
N LYS A 65 3.14 -19.54 15.40
CA LYS A 65 2.45 -20.53 14.56
C LYS A 65 2.20 -19.94 13.17
N SER A 66 2.49 -20.74 12.15
CA SER A 66 2.26 -20.38 10.75
C SER A 66 1.29 -21.34 10.09
N SER A 67 0.39 -20.82 9.25
CA SER A 67 -0.58 -21.64 8.50
C SER A 67 -0.06 -22.12 7.14
N GLY A 68 0.85 -21.35 6.54
CA GLY A 68 1.32 -21.57 5.18
C GLY A 68 1.83 -20.26 4.57
N THR A 69 1.98 -20.24 3.25
CA THR A 69 2.40 -19.07 2.49
C THR A 69 1.32 -18.60 1.53
N ILE A 70 1.30 -17.32 1.19
CA ILE A 70 0.45 -16.77 0.14
C ILE A 70 1.29 -15.93 -0.81
N ASN A 71 1.02 -16.05 -2.10
CA ASN A 71 1.53 -15.11 -3.10
C ASN A 71 0.66 -13.86 -3.12
N LYS A 72 1.28 -12.69 -2.95
CA LYS A 72 0.57 -11.41 -3.03
C LYS A 72 1.34 -10.43 -3.90
N GLU A 73 0.69 -9.92 -4.95
CA GLU A 73 1.23 -8.79 -5.71
C GLU A 73 1.13 -7.49 -4.89
N ILE A 74 2.24 -6.77 -4.82
CA ILE A 74 2.38 -5.44 -4.25
C ILE A 74 2.82 -4.52 -5.38
N ILE A 75 1.95 -3.56 -5.71
CA ILE A 75 2.19 -2.58 -6.78
C ILE A 75 2.55 -1.25 -6.13
N ILE A 76 3.70 -0.71 -6.51
CA ILE A 76 4.17 0.61 -6.11
C ILE A 76 4.18 1.49 -7.35
N SER A 77 3.33 2.51 -7.37
CA SER A 77 3.29 3.45 -8.50
C SER A 77 4.49 4.39 -8.47
N HIS A 78 5.12 4.58 -9.63
CA HIS A 78 6.25 5.49 -9.81
C HIS A 78 6.14 6.21 -11.16
N ARG A 79 6.75 7.41 -11.26
CA ARG A 79 6.62 8.29 -12.44
C ARG A 79 7.14 7.65 -13.74
N LYS A 80 8.10 6.73 -13.64
CA LYS A 80 8.66 5.97 -14.77
C LYS A 80 7.91 4.65 -15.07
N GLY A 81 6.81 4.38 -14.37
CA GLY A 81 6.08 3.11 -14.47
C GLY A 81 5.86 2.47 -13.10
N ASN A 82 4.99 1.45 -13.05
CA ASN A 82 4.69 0.74 -11.80
C ASN A 82 5.76 -0.31 -11.49
N ILE A 83 6.22 -0.33 -10.24
CA ILE A 83 7.08 -1.40 -9.70
C ILE A 83 6.15 -2.47 -9.13
N ARG A 84 6.35 -3.72 -9.56
CA ARG A 84 5.55 -4.87 -9.12
C ARG A 84 6.43 -5.85 -8.36
N LEU A 85 6.05 -6.13 -7.12
CA LEU A 85 6.68 -7.14 -6.27
C LEU A 85 5.68 -8.29 -6.12
N ASN A 86 6.12 -9.52 -6.27
CA ASN A 86 5.29 -10.72 -6.09
C ASN A 86 5.85 -11.61 -4.97
N PRO A 87 5.86 -11.16 -3.71
CA PRO A 87 6.31 -11.97 -2.61
C PRO A 87 5.35 -13.14 -2.28
N GLU A 88 5.96 -14.26 -1.95
CA GLU A 88 5.39 -15.38 -1.21
C GLU A 88 5.62 -15.11 0.28
N VAL A 89 4.58 -14.64 0.98
CA VAL A 89 4.68 -14.24 2.38
C VAL A 89 4.15 -15.32 3.31
N LEU A 90 4.76 -15.43 4.48
CA LEU A 90 4.30 -16.35 5.53
C LEU A 90 3.03 -15.80 6.21
N VAL A 91 2.02 -16.65 6.37
CA VAL A 91 0.84 -16.32 7.19
C VAL A 91 1.09 -16.74 8.63
N LEU A 92 1.10 -15.75 9.53
CA LEU A 92 1.18 -15.96 10.96
C LEU A 92 -0.21 -15.98 11.60
N GLU A 93 -0.43 -16.97 12.46
CA GLU A 93 -1.71 -17.18 13.14
C GLU A 93 -1.94 -16.20 14.28
N ASP A 94 -0.89 -15.99 15.08
CA ASP A 94 -0.97 -15.33 16.39
C ASP A 94 -0.24 -13.97 16.36
N ALA A 95 -0.23 -13.30 15.22
CA ALA A 95 0.46 -12.03 15.03
C ALA A 95 -0.52 -10.87 14.86
N HIS A 96 -0.18 -9.72 15.46
CA HIS A 96 -0.92 -8.46 15.28
C HIS A 96 -0.12 -7.51 14.41
N ILE A 97 -0.27 -7.65 13.09
CA ILE A 97 0.44 -6.87 12.07
C ILE A 97 -0.59 -6.20 11.16
N GLN A 98 -0.43 -4.91 10.89
CA GLN A 98 -1.25 -4.17 9.94
C GLN A 98 -0.53 -4.05 8.60
N GLY A 99 -0.75 -5.03 7.71
CA GLY A 99 -0.12 -5.06 6.39
C GLY A 99 0.81 -6.24 6.14
N PHE A 100 1.37 -6.28 4.94
CA PHE A 100 2.40 -7.22 4.53
C PHE A 100 3.78 -6.73 4.95
N LEU A 101 4.47 -7.44 5.84
CA LEU A 101 5.84 -7.11 6.21
C LEU A 101 6.82 -7.67 5.16
N LEU A 102 7.51 -6.78 4.46
CA LEU A 102 8.60 -7.07 3.52
C LEU A 102 9.94 -6.94 4.22
N GLU A 103 10.52 -8.09 4.51
CA GLU A 103 11.68 -8.28 5.37
C GLU A 103 12.94 -8.60 4.55
N LYS A 104 14.00 -9.05 5.22
CA LYS A 104 15.33 -9.21 4.59
C LYS A 104 15.38 -10.17 3.40
N ASP A 105 14.47 -11.13 3.32
CA ASP A 105 14.33 -12.06 2.19
C ASP A 105 14.00 -11.30 0.91
N TYR A 106 12.91 -10.52 0.93
CA TYR A 106 12.45 -9.77 -0.23
C TYR A 106 13.19 -8.44 -0.43
N GLN A 107 13.75 -7.84 0.62
CA GLN A 107 14.66 -6.71 0.44
C GLN A 107 15.90 -7.11 -0.37
N ARG A 108 16.50 -8.26 -0.06
CA ARG A 108 17.64 -8.77 -0.84
C ARG A 108 17.22 -9.18 -2.25
N MET A 109 16.08 -9.85 -2.39
CA MET A 109 15.59 -10.33 -3.69
C MET A 109 15.30 -9.17 -4.66
N TYR A 110 14.63 -8.12 -4.19
CA TYR A 110 14.23 -6.98 -5.02
C TYR A 110 15.23 -5.82 -4.99
N GLY A 111 16.34 -5.94 -4.25
CA GLY A 111 17.32 -4.86 -4.09
C GLY A 111 16.71 -3.62 -3.45
N ILE A 112 15.96 -3.81 -2.37
CA ILE A 112 15.31 -2.73 -1.60
C ILE A 112 16.32 -2.21 -0.58
N ASP A 113 16.73 -0.96 -0.75
CA ASP A 113 17.65 -0.24 0.13
C ASP A 113 16.94 1.00 0.71
N ILE A 114 16.96 1.17 2.04
CA ILE A 114 16.44 2.36 2.71
C ILE A 114 17.60 3.28 3.05
N TYR A 115 17.69 4.44 2.38
CA TYR A 115 18.75 5.42 2.59
C TYR A 115 18.35 6.48 3.61
N LYS A 116 19.35 6.95 4.37
CA LYS A 116 19.23 7.92 5.48
C LYS A 116 20.03 9.20 5.23
N SER A 117 20.11 9.67 3.99
CA SER A 117 20.70 10.99 3.70
C SER A 117 19.72 12.12 4.04
N LYS A 118 20.04 13.38 3.70
CA LYS A 118 19.22 14.57 4.03
C LYS A 118 17.72 14.39 3.80
N ASN A 119 17.32 13.58 2.81
CA ASN A 119 15.96 13.08 2.62
C ASN A 119 15.96 11.54 2.65
N ARG A 120 15.07 10.94 3.46
CA ARG A 120 14.84 9.49 3.47
C ARG A 120 14.26 9.08 2.11
N HIS A 121 14.86 8.10 1.45
CA HIS A 121 14.32 7.52 0.21
C HIS A 121 14.52 6.01 0.19
N ILE A 122 13.66 5.31 -0.53
CA ILE A 122 13.82 3.88 -0.84
C ILE A 122 14.36 3.77 -2.25
N CYS A 123 15.38 2.95 -2.45
CA CYS A 123 15.72 2.44 -3.76
C CYS A 123 15.19 1.02 -3.91
N ILE A 124 14.55 0.72 -5.04
CA ILE A 124 14.12 -0.64 -5.40
C ILE A 124 14.75 -0.97 -6.75
N GLY A 125 15.50 -2.06 -6.81
CA GLY A 125 16.13 -2.55 -8.04
C GLY A 125 17.39 -3.35 -7.77
N THR A 126 17.54 -4.46 -8.49
CA THR A 126 18.73 -5.31 -8.39
C THR A 126 19.90 -4.72 -9.19
N LYS A 127 21.12 -5.24 -9.02
CA LYS A 127 22.33 -4.77 -9.75
C LYS A 127 22.17 -4.80 -11.29
N ASN A 128 21.27 -5.63 -11.81
CA ASN A 128 21.07 -5.84 -13.24
C ASN A 128 19.75 -5.23 -13.78
N ALA A 129 19.00 -4.50 -12.95
CA ALA A 129 17.72 -3.91 -13.30
C ALA A 129 17.71 -2.39 -13.07
N GLU A 130 16.74 -1.69 -13.67
CA GLU A 130 16.54 -0.27 -13.43
C GLU A 130 16.27 -0.02 -11.93
N ARG A 131 17.01 0.92 -11.34
CA ARG A 131 16.85 1.29 -9.93
C ARG A 131 15.84 2.43 -9.85
N PHE A 132 14.76 2.19 -9.13
CA PHE A 132 13.75 3.19 -8.83
C PHE A 132 14.07 3.84 -7.49
N SER A 133 14.05 5.17 -7.44
CA SER A 133 14.20 5.92 -6.19
C SER A 133 12.87 6.57 -5.84
N LEU A 134 12.36 6.27 -4.65
CA LEU A 134 11.11 6.79 -4.14
C LEU A 134 11.41 7.59 -2.89
N ASP A 135 11.10 8.88 -2.92
CA ASP A 135 11.21 9.72 -1.72
C ASP A 135 10.23 9.21 -0.67
N ILE A 136 10.71 9.01 0.56
CA ILE A 136 9.87 8.70 1.70
C ILE A 136 9.38 10.05 2.22
N LEU A 137 8.11 10.35 1.99
CA LEU A 137 7.49 11.54 2.54
C LEU A 137 7.52 11.39 4.07
N GLN A 138 8.29 12.24 4.76
CA GLN A 138 8.04 12.51 6.17
C GLN A 138 6.79 13.38 6.19
N LEU A 139 5.61 12.75 6.24
CA LEU A 139 4.35 13.46 6.15
C LEU A 139 4.22 14.43 7.33
N SER A 140 4.57 15.69 7.11
CA SER A 140 3.97 16.78 7.84
C SER A 140 2.57 16.98 7.25
N ASN A 141 1.56 17.25 8.08
CA ASN A 141 0.17 17.44 7.64
C ASN A 141 0.01 18.57 6.60
N GLN A 142 1.04 19.41 6.40
CA GLN A 142 1.06 20.53 5.46
C GLN A 142 1.39 20.09 4.03
N ASP A 143 2.32 19.15 3.85
CA ASP A 143 2.76 18.72 2.51
C ASP A 143 1.69 17.89 1.79
N LEU A 144 0.92 17.09 2.53
CA LEU A 144 -0.29 16.40 2.03
C LEU A 144 -1.35 17.36 1.52
N LEU A 145 -1.45 18.52 2.16
CA LEU A 145 -2.44 19.53 1.87
C LEU A 145 -2.08 20.25 0.56
N GLU A 146 -0.80 20.51 0.33
CA GLU A 146 -0.31 21.10 -0.93
C GLU A 146 -0.40 20.13 -2.12
N GLU A 147 -0.06 18.85 -1.93
CA GLU A 147 -0.18 17.84 -3.00
C GLU A 147 -1.65 17.56 -3.35
N LEU A 148 -2.56 17.46 -2.36
CA LEU A 148 -4.00 17.33 -2.63
C LEU A 148 -4.64 18.60 -3.21
N ILE A 149 -4.21 19.80 -2.80
CA ILE A 149 -4.64 21.05 -3.44
C ILE A 149 -4.20 21.05 -4.91
N ASN A 150 -2.97 20.59 -5.18
CA ASN A 150 -2.45 20.44 -6.53
C ASN A 150 -3.17 19.34 -7.33
N ASP A 151 -3.76 18.33 -6.71
CA ASP A 151 -4.58 17.31 -7.39
C ASP A 151 -6.01 17.82 -7.68
N LEU A 152 -6.51 18.75 -6.86
CA LEU A 152 -7.82 19.40 -7.01
C LEU A 152 -7.73 20.70 -7.84
N LYS A 153 -6.91 20.72 -8.92
CA LYS A 153 -6.68 21.92 -9.75
C LYS A 153 -7.96 22.60 -10.26
N GLU A 154 -9.05 21.85 -10.33
CA GLU A 154 -10.35 22.30 -10.83
C GLU A 154 -11.37 22.58 -9.71
N GLY A 155 -11.05 22.29 -8.44
CA GLY A 155 -11.93 22.44 -7.29
C GLY A 155 -11.59 23.64 -6.42
N THR A 156 -12.46 24.65 -6.37
CA THR A 156 -12.33 25.76 -5.43
C THR A 156 -12.93 25.43 -4.07
N LEU A 157 -12.10 25.41 -3.03
CA LEU A 157 -12.56 25.35 -1.64
C LEU A 157 -13.00 26.73 -1.15
N SER A 158 -14.05 26.77 -0.33
CA SER A 158 -14.53 28.01 0.28
C SER A 158 -13.43 28.67 1.12
N THR A 159 -13.23 29.97 0.92
CA THR A 159 -12.32 30.82 1.70
C THR A 159 -12.75 30.94 3.16
N ASN A 160 -14.02 30.64 3.47
CA ASN A 160 -14.58 30.71 4.82
C ASN A 160 -14.21 29.50 5.69
N LEU A 161 -13.60 28.46 5.11
CA LEU A 161 -13.16 27.30 5.88
C LEU A 161 -11.86 27.59 6.63
N THR A 162 -11.85 27.32 7.93
CA THR A 162 -10.63 27.33 8.73
C THR A 162 -9.67 26.21 8.29
N SER A 163 -8.37 26.34 8.58
CA SER A 163 -7.37 25.32 8.25
C SER A 163 -7.72 23.94 8.81
N LYS A 164 -8.32 23.88 10.01
CA LYS A 164 -8.76 22.63 10.64
C LYS A 164 -9.94 21.99 9.89
N GLN A 165 -10.91 22.79 9.43
CA GLN A 165 -12.04 22.28 8.65
C GLN A 165 -11.62 21.83 7.26
N LYS A 166 -10.71 22.57 6.61
CA LYS A 166 -10.10 22.15 5.35
C LYS A 166 -9.42 20.79 5.53
N PHE A 167 -8.60 20.63 6.57
CA PHE A 167 -7.94 19.36 6.88
C PHE A 167 -8.94 18.21 7.09
N SER A 168 -9.99 18.41 7.89
CA SER A 168 -11.02 17.38 8.09
C SER A 168 -11.77 17.03 6.81
N LEU A 169 -12.07 18.02 5.96
CA LEU A 169 -12.69 17.80 4.65
C LEU A 169 -11.76 16.99 3.73
N PHE A 170 -10.46 17.28 3.75
CA PHE A 170 -9.48 16.53 2.98
C PHE A 170 -9.35 15.09 3.44
N GLU A 171 -9.32 14.81 4.75
CA GLU A 171 -9.37 13.44 5.27
C GLU A 171 -10.63 12.70 4.82
N LEU A 172 -11.77 13.41 4.78
CA LEU A 172 -13.02 12.85 4.30
C LEU A 172 -12.99 12.54 2.80
N LEU A 173 -12.47 13.45 1.98
CA LEU A 173 -12.29 13.24 0.53
C LEU A 173 -11.28 12.12 0.26
N ARG A 174 -10.20 12.04 1.03
CA ARG A 174 -9.20 10.97 0.97
C ARG A 174 -9.84 9.61 1.24
N LYS A 175 -10.65 9.51 2.30
CA LYS A 175 -11.40 8.29 2.64
C LYS A 175 -12.38 7.88 1.54
N ASN A 176 -12.99 8.84 0.85
CA ASN A 176 -14.00 8.60 -0.18
C ASN A 176 -13.47 8.78 -1.61
N ARG A 177 -12.14 8.69 -1.82
CA ARG A 177 -11.51 8.90 -3.13
C ARG A 177 -12.09 8.07 -4.28
N PRO A 178 -12.53 6.81 -4.09
CA PRO A 178 -13.15 6.04 -5.17
C PRO A 178 -14.48 6.60 -5.68
N ALA A 179 -15.11 7.54 -4.95
CA ALA A 179 -16.39 8.12 -5.31
C ALA A 179 -16.28 9.33 -6.27
N PHE A 180 -15.07 9.75 -6.64
CA PHE A 180 -14.85 10.88 -7.55
C PHE A 180 -13.58 10.72 -8.37
N CYS A 181 -13.52 11.42 -9.51
CA CYS A 181 -12.33 11.55 -10.35
C CYS A 181 -11.81 12.99 -10.31
N ILE A 182 -10.52 13.16 -10.56
CA ILE A 182 -9.89 14.46 -10.81
C ILE A 182 -9.77 14.67 -12.33
N GLY A 183 -9.54 15.90 -12.79
CA GLY A 183 -9.66 16.26 -14.22
C GLY A 183 -8.85 15.40 -15.21
N GLU A 184 -7.74 14.81 -14.77
CA GLU A 184 -6.90 13.92 -15.60
C GLU A 184 -7.36 12.44 -15.61
N GLU A 185 -8.39 12.09 -14.85
CA GLU A 185 -8.86 10.71 -14.67
C GLU A 185 -10.19 10.44 -15.39
N SER A 186 -10.28 9.27 -16.03
CA SER A 186 -11.53 8.80 -16.65
C SER A 186 -12.62 8.56 -15.61
N LEU A 187 -13.85 8.99 -15.93
CA LEU A 187 -15.05 8.74 -15.12
C LEU A 187 -15.30 7.26 -14.81
N ALA A 188 -14.81 6.35 -15.66
CA ALA A 188 -14.90 4.90 -15.44
C ALA A 188 -14.13 4.42 -14.19
N LYS A 189 -13.33 5.28 -13.56
CA LYS A 189 -12.61 5.00 -12.32
C LYS A 189 -13.48 5.21 -11.07
N ILE A 190 -14.64 5.86 -11.19
CA ILE A 190 -15.58 6.06 -10.09
C ILE A 190 -16.29 4.74 -9.79
N ILE A 191 -16.18 4.25 -8.56
CA ILE A 191 -16.86 3.04 -8.12
C ILE A 191 -18.26 3.42 -7.59
N GLY A 192 -19.31 2.80 -8.13
CA GLY A 192 -20.70 3.04 -7.72
C GLY A 192 -21.49 4.01 -8.60
N HIS A 193 -20.96 4.39 -9.77
CA HIS A 193 -21.66 5.16 -10.80
C HIS A 193 -21.99 4.32 -12.05
N ASP A 194 -22.01 2.98 -11.91
CA ASP A 194 -22.38 2.08 -12.99
C ASP A 194 -23.88 2.22 -13.28
N ILE A 195 -24.23 2.73 -14.46
CA ILE A 195 -25.61 2.72 -14.98
C ILE A 195 -25.71 1.50 -15.89
N GLU A 196 -26.45 0.48 -15.44
CA GLU A 196 -26.78 -0.69 -16.25
C GLU A 196 -27.98 -0.35 -17.15
N LEU A 197 -27.76 -0.15 -18.45
CA LEU A 197 -28.80 0.06 -19.44
C LEU A 197 -29.10 -1.25 -20.17
N CYS A 198 -30.17 -1.93 -19.77
CA CYS A 198 -30.70 -3.08 -20.51
C CYS A 198 -31.62 -2.60 -21.64
N LEU A 199 -31.22 -2.86 -22.88
CA LEU A 199 -32.08 -2.70 -24.07
C LEU A 199 -32.72 -4.04 -24.38
N GLU A 200 -34.00 -4.19 -24.05
CA GLU A 200 -34.81 -5.32 -24.52
C GLU A 200 -35.39 -4.98 -25.90
N GLY A 201 -34.84 -5.59 -26.94
CA GLY A 201 -35.43 -5.56 -28.26
C GLY A 201 -36.53 -6.61 -28.36
N THR A 202 -37.79 -6.19 -28.44
CA THR A 202 -38.85 -7.07 -28.95
C THR A 202 -38.74 -7.13 -30.47
N SER A 203 -38.39 -8.32 -30.99
CA SER A 203 -38.54 -8.61 -32.42
C SER A 203 -40.01 -8.44 -32.82
N PRO A 204 -40.31 -7.84 -33.99
CA PRO A 204 -41.68 -7.68 -34.47
C PRO A 204 -42.38 -9.01 -34.76
#